data_AF-A0A1W1XHW5-F1
#
_entry.id   AF-A0A1W1XHW5-F1
#
_cell.length_a   1.000
_cell.length_b   1.000
_cell.length_c   1.000
_cell.angle_alpha   90.00
_cell.angle_beta   90.00
_cell.angle_gamma   90.00
#
_symmetry.space_group_name_H-M   'P 1'
#
loop_
_entity.id
_entity.type
_entity.pdbx_description
1 polymer ?
#
loop_
_entity_poly.entity_id
_entity_poly.type
_entity_poly.pdbx_seq_one_letter_code
_entity_poly.pdbx_strand_id
1 'polypeptide(L)'
;MTSQRIKNPPGRQIHSPSHTQSWKARLGTLKSWLTWSPWVHLFLLFVAQALALLAFKEAKNQAGNLDVHLTVSALGGGALFSWAMVRGSARWTGRRWPRFVPAFFYGLFIYCLSGQSLQGVELPVPGDFFHPLEYASLAIFLGWGWSGVVPAEAPGRLLATVILTGGPYTLLDEWHQSWVPGRCPSLGDFTWDLAGLAAGAFLVILLRRFSPGWRQAGGRTSTGGTDPPA
;
A
#
# COMPACT_ATOMS: atom_id res chain seq x y z
N MET A 1 -70.06 -32.23 20.94
CA MET A 1 -68.89 -31.55 21.54
C MET A 1 -67.64 -32.04 20.82
N THR A 2 -67.16 -31.29 19.84
CA THR A 2 -66.11 -31.75 18.91
C THR A 2 -64.85 -30.93 19.16
N SER A 3 -63.84 -31.59 19.74
CA SER A 3 -62.55 -30.99 20.11
C SER A 3 -61.71 -30.69 18.85
N GLN A 4 -61.43 -29.41 18.60
CA GLN A 4 -60.52 -28.99 17.53
C GLN A 4 -59.07 -29.09 18.01
N ARG A 5 -58.31 -29.97 17.36
CA ARG A 5 -56.89 -30.22 17.62
C ARG A 5 -56.04 -29.17 16.89
N ILE A 6 -55.51 -28.21 17.64
CA ILE A 6 -54.57 -27.19 17.14
C ILE A 6 -53.26 -27.89 16.75
N LYS A 7 -52.89 -27.85 15.47
CA LYS A 7 -51.61 -28.35 14.95
C LYS A 7 -50.54 -27.27 15.15
N ASN A 8 -49.53 -27.55 15.98
CA ASN A 8 -48.36 -26.68 16.11
C ASN A 8 -47.53 -26.68 14.82
N PRO A 9 -46.99 -25.52 14.38
CA PRO A 9 -46.14 -25.46 13.21
C PRO A 9 -44.80 -26.18 13.47
N PRO A 10 -44.19 -26.77 12.42
CA PRO A 10 -42.92 -27.48 12.56
C PRO A 10 -41.81 -26.53 13.00
N GLY A 11 -41.09 -26.93 14.05
CA GLY A 11 -39.95 -26.19 14.58
C GLY A 11 -38.89 -25.95 13.51
N ARG A 12 -38.62 -24.67 13.22
CA ARG A 12 -37.57 -24.24 12.29
C ARG A 12 -36.22 -24.60 12.91
N GLN A 13 -35.58 -25.66 12.44
CA GLN A 13 -34.20 -25.99 12.80
C GLN A 13 -33.29 -24.85 12.33
N ILE A 14 -32.80 -24.04 13.27
CA ILE A 14 -31.77 -23.04 13.00
C ILE A 14 -30.45 -23.81 12.86
N HIS A 15 -30.08 -24.15 11.63
CA HIS A 15 -28.74 -24.66 11.34
C HIS A 15 -27.73 -23.53 11.54
N SER A 16 -27.15 -23.46 12.74
CA SER A 16 -25.99 -22.62 12.99
C SER A 16 -24.82 -23.14 12.15
N PRO A 17 -24.28 -22.37 11.19
CA PRO A 17 -23.16 -22.80 10.36
C PRO A 17 -21.97 -23.17 11.26
N SER A 18 -21.42 -24.36 11.05
CA SER A 18 -20.30 -24.86 11.86
C SER A 18 -19.10 -23.91 11.77
N HIS A 19 -18.52 -23.58 12.92
CA HIS A 19 -17.40 -22.64 13.07
C HIS A 19 -16.18 -22.99 12.21
N THR A 20 -16.06 -24.24 11.77
CA THR A 20 -15.00 -24.77 10.90
C THR A 20 -15.12 -24.37 9.42
N GLN A 21 -16.33 -24.07 8.93
CA GLN A 21 -16.54 -23.71 7.52
C GLN A 21 -16.07 -22.27 7.24
N SER A 22 -16.14 -21.37 8.24
CA SER A 22 -15.72 -19.97 8.10
C SER A 22 -14.20 -19.82 7.99
N TRP A 23 -13.42 -20.61 8.73
CA TRP A 23 -11.95 -20.56 8.69
C TRP A 23 -11.37 -21.02 7.35
N LYS A 24 -11.91 -22.10 6.77
CA LYS A 24 -11.49 -22.57 5.45
C LYS A 24 -11.79 -21.55 4.35
N ALA A 25 -12.95 -20.89 4.42
CA ALA A 25 -13.31 -19.82 3.49
C ALA A 25 -12.34 -18.62 3.58
N ARG A 26 -12.02 -18.16 4.80
CA ARG A 26 -11.04 -17.07 5.04
C ARG A 26 -9.66 -17.40 4.49
N LEU A 27 -9.18 -18.62 4.69
CA LEU A 27 -7.90 -19.08 4.14
C LEU A 27 -7.92 -19.14 2.61
N GLY A 28 -9.05 -19.50 2.00
CA GLY A 28 -9.25 -19.45 0.55
C GLY A 28 -9.11 -18.04 -0.01
N THR A 29 -9.77 -17.06 0.64
CA THR A 29 -9.68 -15.64 0.25
C THR A 29 -8.24 -15.10 0.37
N LEU A 30 -7.54 -15.42 1.47
CA LEU A 30 -6.15 -14.99 1.67
C LEU A 30 -5.22 -15.56 0.60
N LYS A 31 -5.35 -16.86 0.28
CA LYS A 31 -4.58 -17.50 -0.80
C LYS A 31 -4.84 -16.83 -2.14
N SER A 32 -6.10 -16.55 -2.46
CA SER A 32 -6.46 -15.81 -3.68
C SER A 32 -5.77 -14.45 -3.73
N TRP A 33 -5.78 -13.70 -2.64
CA TRP A 33 -5.19 -12.36 -2.58
C TRP A 33 -3.67 -12.38 -2.76
N LEU A 34 -2.99 -13.38 -2.19
CA LEU A 34 -1.54 -13.58 -2.36
C LEU A 34 -1.17 -13.99 -3.78
N THR A 35 -2.10 -14.44 -4.63
CA THR A 35 -1.81 -14.75 -6.03
C THR A 35 -1.96 -13.55 -6.96
N TRP A 36 -2.51 -12.44 -6.47
CA TRP A 36 -2.70 -11.25 -7.29
C TRP A 36 -1.36 -10.62 -7.71
N SER A 37 -1.41 -9.96 -8.86
CA SER A 37 -0.30 -9.14 -9.36
C SER A 37 0.03 -8.02 -8.37
N PRO A 38 1.32 -7.70 -8.14
CA PRO A 38 1.74 -6.55 -7.32
C PRO A 38 1.05 -5.25 -7.74
N TRP A 39 0.82 -5.05 -9.03
CA TRP A 39 0.13 -3.85 -9.55
C TRP A 39 -1.29 -3.67 -9.01
N VAL A 40 -2.00 -4.77 -8.73
CA VAL A 40 -3.33 -4.73 -8.08
C VAL A 40 -3.18 -4.27 -6.63
N HIS A 41 -2.21 -4.80 -5.90
CA HIS A 41 -1.94 -4.38 -4.51
C HIS A 41 -1.59 -2.90 -4.43
N LEU A 42 -0.71 -2.42 -5.31
CA LEU A 42 -0.32 -1.01 -5.37
C LEU A 42 -1.49 -0.10 -5.73
N PHE A 43 -2.32 -0.47 -6.70
CA PHE A 43 -3.54 0.24 -7.05
C PHE A 43 -4.47 0.38 -5.83
N LEU A 44 -4.74 -0.73 -5.13
CA LEU A 44 -5.60 -0.72 -3.96
C LEU A 44 -5.04 0.10 -2.81
N LEU A 45 -3.71 0.12 -2.62
CA LEU A 45 -3.05 0.94 -1.62
C LEU A 45 -3.28 2.44 -1.89
N PHE A 46 -3.07 2.90 -3.13
CA PHE A 46 -3.36 4.28 -3.52
C PHE A 46 -4.83 4.65 -3.31
N VAL A 47 -5.76 3.79 -3.75
CA VAL A 47 -7.21 4.03 -3.59
C VAL A 47 -7.58 4.11 -2.12
N ALA A 48 -7.10 3.19 -1.29
CA ALA A 48 -7.38 3.18 0.14
C ALA A 48 -6.91 4.47 0.82
N GLN A 49 -5.71 4.95 0.48
CA GLN A 49 -5.17 6.20 1.04
C GLN A 49 -5.90 7.44 0.51
N ALA A 50 -6.30 7.47 -0.76
CA ALA A 50 -7.10 8.58 -1.29
C ALA A 50 -8.45 8.67 -0.58
N LEU A 51 -9.12 7.54 -0.37
CA LEU A 51 -10.37 7.49 0.40
C LEU A 51 -10.17 7.88 1.86
N ALA A 52 -9.10 7.41 2.50
CA ALA A 52 -8.76 7.79 3.87
C ALA A 52 -8.53 9.30 4.00
N LEU A 53 -7.78 9.90 3.07
CA LEU A 53 -7.54 11.34 3.03
C LEU A 53 -8.82 12.14 2.81
N LEU A 54 -9.70 11.71 1.89
CA LEU A 54 -10.98 12.37 1.64
C LEU A 54 -11.92 12.27 2.85
N ALA A 55 -11.99 11.09 3.47
CA ALA A 55 -12.77 10.87 4.69
C ALA A 55 -12.21 11.72 5.86
N PHE A 56 -10.89 11.81 5.97
CA PHE A 56 -10.23 12.65 6.95
C PHE A 56 -10.53 14.14 6.74
N LYS A 57 -10.44 14.63 5.50
CA LYS A 57 -10.83 15.99 5.14
C LYS A 57 -12.28 16.29 5.53
N GLU A 58 -13.21 15.41 5.16
CA GLU A 58 -14.63 15.59 5.46
C GLU A 58 -14.89 15.59 6.97
N ALA A 59 -14.27 14.69 7.71
CA ALA A 59 -14.41 14.61 9.16
C ALA A 59 -13.80 15.83 9.90
N LYS A 60 -12.86 16.55 9.28
CA LYS A 60 -12.10 17.66 9.89
C LYS A 60 -12.34 19.01 9.22
N ASN A 61 -13.36 19.13 8.36
CA ASN A 61 -13.79 20.35 7.67
C ASN A 61 -14.17 21.53 8.59
N GLN A 62 -13.99 21.41 9.92
CA GLN A 62 -14.17 22.49 10.89
C GLN A 62 -12.88 23.25 11.24
N ALA A 63 -11.68 22.79 10.85
CA ALA A 63 -10.42 23.32 11.39
C ALA A 63 -9.46 23.99 10.37
N GLY A 64 -9.77 24.03 9.07
CA GLY A 64 -8.96 24.80 8.11
C GLY A 64 -9.04 24.35 6.65
N ASN A 65 -8.46 25.16 5.77
CA ASN A 65 -8.38 24.96 4.31
C ASN A 65 -7.32 23.90 3.97
N LEU A 66 -7.60 22.63 4.27
CA LEU A 66 -6.72 21.54 3.89
C LEU A 66 -6.77 21.38 2.35
N ASP A 67 -5.76 21.90 1.66
CA ASP A 67 -5.66 21.76 0.20
C ASP A 67 -5.26 20.34 -0.17
N VAL A 68 -6.26 19.49 -0.34
CA VAL A 68 -6.07 18.10 -0.75
C VAL A 68 -5.98 17.92 -2.26
N HIS A 69 -6.15 18.97 -3.09
CA HIS A 69 -6.35 18.77 -4.52
C HIS A 69 -5.12 18.16 -5.18
N LEU A 70 -3.93 18.70 -4.89
CA LEU A 70 -2.67 18.15 -5.38
C LEU A 70 -2.38 16.77 -4.76
N THR A 71 -2.62 16.62 -3.46
CA THR A 71 -2.40 15.38 -2.71
C THR A 71 -3.24 14.22 -3.25
N VAL A 72 -4.54 14.44 -3.50
CA VAL A 72 -5.45 13.48 -4.10
C VAL A 72 -5.10 13.22 -5.57
N SER A 73 -4.65 14.25 -6.30
CA SER A 73 -4.22 14.09 -7.69
C SER A 73 -2.98 13.20 -7.81
N ALA A 74 -2.01 13.33 -6.88
CA ALA A 74 -0.84 12.47 -6.82
C ALA A 74 -1.22 11.00 -6.58
N LEU A 75 -2.09 10.74 -5.59
CA LEU A 75 -2.62 9.40 -5.32
C LEU A 75 -3.42 8.84 -6.52
N GLY A 76 -4.27 9.67 -7.13
CA GLY A 76 -5.05 9.32 -8.30
C GLY A 76 -4.18 8.97 -9.51
N GLY A 77 -3.12 9.73 -9.77
CA GLY A 77 -2.14 9.45 -10.83
C GLY A 77 -1.43 8.11 -10.60
N GLY A 78 -0.97 7.85 -9.38
CA GLY A 78 -0.37 6.56 -9.00
C GLY A 78 -1.32 5.37 -9.13
N ALA A 79 -2.59 5.56 -8.73
CA ALA A 79 -3.64 4.56 -8.87
C ALA A 79 -3.92 4.25 -10.36
N LEU A 80 -4.17 5.28 -11.17
CA LEU A 80 -4.45 5.14 -12.60
C LEU A 80 -3.29 4.46 -13.33
N PHE A 81 -2.05 4.84 -13.00
CA PHE A 81 -0.87 4.19 -13.56
C PHE A 81 -0.80 2.70 -13.17
N SER A 82 -0.96 2.38 -11.88
CA SER A 82 -0.92 1.00 -11.39
C SER A 82 -2.02 0.15 -12.02
N TRP A 83 -3.22 0.69 -12.17
CA TRP A 83 -4.34 0.05 -12.86
C TRP A 83 -4.07 -0.15 -14.36
N ALA A 84 -3.49 0.84 -15.04
CA ALA A 84 -3.07 0.71 -16.43
C ALA A 84 -2.04 -0.43 -16.59
N MET A 85 -1.15 -0.62 -15.61
CA MET A 85 -0.19 -1.73 -15.60
C MET A 85 -0.83 -3.10 -15.32
N VAL A 86 -1.98 -3.16 -14.63
CA VAL A 86 -2.78 -4.40 -14.51
C VAL A 86 -3.34 -4.83 -15.87
N ARG A 87 -3.74 -3.85 -16.72
CA ARG A 87 -4.34 -4.10 -18.04
C ARG A 87 -3.33 -4.11 -19.20
N GLY A 88 -2.14 -3.57 -18.97
CA GLY A 88 -1.13 -3.35 -19.99
C GLY A 88 -0.47 -4.63 -20.48
N SER A 89 -0.05 -4.65 -21.74
CA SER A 89 0.62 -5.80 -22.35
C SER A 89 2.04 -6.02 -21.80
N ALA A 90 2.51 -7.27 -21.89
CA ALA A 90 3.82 -7.74 -21.41
C ALA A 90 5.03 -6.89 -21.89
N ARG A 91 4.85 -6.06 -22.92
CA ARG A 91 5.86 -5.14 -23.45
C ARG A 91 6.37 -4.13 -22.42
N TRP A 92 5.53 -3.69 -21.48
CA TRP A 92 5.93 -2.70 -20.47
C TRP A 92 6.48 -3.36 -19.21
N THR A 93 5.99 -4.54 -18.85
CA THR A 93 6.41 -5.27 -17.65
C THR A 93 7.85 -5.78 -17.72
N GLY A 94 8.39 -5.94 -18.94
CA GLY A 94 9.79 -6.26 -19.19
C GLY A 94 10.76 -5.08 -18.96
N ARG A 95 10.26 -3.84 -18.97
CA ARG A 95 11.08 -2.65 -18.65
C ARG A 95 11.10 -2.45 -17.13
N ARG A 96 12.25 -2.02 -16.60
CA ARG A 96 12.45 -1.82 -15.15
C ARG A 96 11.90 -0.49 -14.64
N TRP A 97 12.06 0.58 -15.41
CA TRP A 97 11.71 1.93 -14.99
C TRP A 97 10.21 2.14 -14.62
N PRO A 98 9.21 1.50 -15.27
CA PRO A 98 7.80 1.69 -14.93
C PRO A 98 7.48 1.32 -13.48
N ARG A 99 8.28 0.44 -12.86
CA ARG A 99 8.09 0.00 -11.47
C ARG A 99 8.38 1.08 -10.44
N PHE A 100 9.12 2.13 -10.82
CA PHE A 100 9.42 3.27 -9.95
C PHE A 100 8.39 4.39 -10.05
N VAL A 101 7.52 4.37 -11.06
CA VAL A 101 6.47 5.40 -11.24
C VAL A 101 5.52 5.47 -10.05
N PRO A 102 5.04 4.36 -9.46
CA PRO A 102 4.29 4.40 -8.20
C PRO A 102 5.04 5.12 -7.07
N ALA A 103 6.32 4.82 -6.87
CA ALA A 103 7.11 5.44 -5.82
C ALA A 103 7.26 6.95 -6.04
N PHE A 104 7.40 7.39 -7.29
CA PHE A 104 7.43 8.82 -7.64
C PHE A 104 6.13 9.53 -7.27
N PHE A 105 4.96 9.00 -7.70
CA PHE A 105 3.67 9.59 -7.34
C PHE A 105 3.45 9.61 -5.84
N TYR A 106 3.92 8.58 -5.13
CA TYR A 106 3.79 8.50 -3.70
C TYR A 106 4.72 9.48 -2.96
N GLY A 107 5.95 9.68 -3.44
CA GLY A 107 6.83 10.73 -2.94
C GLY A 107 6.26 12.13 -3.14
N LEU A 108 5.61 12.38 -4.28
CA LEU A 108 4.87 13.62 -4.52
C LEU A 108 3.70 13.79 -3.53
N PHE A 109 2.98 12.71 -3.24
CA PHE A 109 1.92 12.71 -2.22
C PHE A 109 2.47 13.12 -0.84
N ILE A 110 3.57 12.52 -0.37
CA ILE A 110 4.22 12.88 0.90
C ILE A 110 4.62 14.36 0.89
N TYR A 111 5.30 14.82 -0.17
CA TYR A 111 5.70 16.23 -0.29
C TYR A 111 4.51 17.21 -0.19
N CYS A 112 3.41 16.93 -0.89
CA CYS A 112 2.21 17.76 -0.84
C CYS A 112 1.54 17.76 0.54
N LEU A 113 1.56 16.63 1.25
CA LEU A 113 0.97 16.49 2.57
C LEU A 113 1.84 17.14 3.66
N SER A 114 3.15 17.00 3.55
CA SER A 114 4.17 17.60 4.41
C SER A 114 4.09 19.13 4.49
N GLY A 115 3.73 19.76 3.36
CA GLY A 115 3.52 21.20 3.26
C GLY A 115 2.33 21.75 4.06
N GLN A 116 1.52 20.87 4.66
CA GLN A 116 0.30 21.25 5.36
C GLN A 116 0.57 21.32 6.87
N SER A 117 0.18 22.44 7.49
CA SER A 117 0.22 22.61 8.94
C SER A 117 -1.15 22.24 9.51
N LEU A 118 -1.19 21.20 10.36
CA LEU A 118 -2.39 20.73 11.06
C LEU A 118 -2.60 21.40 12.42
N GLN A 119 -2.00 22.57 12.66
CA GLN A 119 -2.17 23.29 13.93
C GLN A 119 -3.65 23.52 14.24
N GLY A 120 -4.08 23.14 15.44
CA GLY A 120 -5.47 23.29 15.89
C GLY A 120 -6.42 22.16 15.46
N VAL A 121 -5.95 21.13 14.75
CA VAL A 121 -6.74 19.95 14.42
C VAL A 121 -6.54 18.88 15.50
N GLU A 122 -7.53 18.65 16.36
CA GLU A 122 -7.50 17.50 17.27
C GLU A 122 -7.71 16.21 16.49
N LEU A 123 -6.72 15.32 16.47
CA LEU A 123 -6.78 14.04 15.78
C LEU A 123 -7.21 12.94 16.77
N PRO A 124 -8.04 11.96 16.35
CA PRO A 124 -8.40 10.82 17.20
C PRO A 124 -7.21 9.91 17.53
N VAL A 125 -6.12 10.04 16.76
CA VAL A 125 -4.84 9.34 16.94
C VAL A 125 -3.75 10.41 16.84
N PRO A 126 -2.68 10.37 17.65
CA PRO A 126 -1.59 11.34 17.53
C PRO A 126 -1.07 11.41 16.09
N GLY A 127 -0.84 12.63 15.59
CA GLY A 127 -0.43 12.86 14.19
C GLY A 127 0.85 12.11 13.81
N ASP A 128 1.71 11.89 14.80
CA ASP A 128 2.99 11.19 14.70
C ASP A 128 2.83 9.72 14.23
N PHE A 129 1.63 9.12 14.31
CA PHE A 129 1.39 7.77 13.79
C PHE A 129 1.23 7.71 12.27
N PHE A 130 0.97 8.83 11.59
CA PHE A 130 0.83 8.85 10.13
C PHE A 130 2.19 8.75 9.43
N HIS A 131 3.20 9.42 9.98
CA HIS A 131 4.60 9.39 9.54
C HIS A 131 5.12 7.98 9.22
N PRO A 132 5.19 7.03 10.17
CA PRO A 132 5.69 5.69 9.88
C PRO A 132 4.81 4.93 8.88
N LEU A 133 3.51 5.20 8.81
CA LEU A 133 2.61 4.54 7.85
C LEU A 133 2.83 5.04 6.42
N GLU A 134 3.07 6.34 6.25
CA GLU A 134 3.40 6.96 4.97
C GLU A 134 4.70 6.38 4.44
N TYR A 135 5.74 6.38 5.26
CA TYR A 135 7.04 5.84 4.84
C TYR A 135 7.05 4.32 4.68
N ALA A 136 6.24 3.58 5.43
CA ALA A 136 6.01 2.15 5.14
C ALA A 136 5.40 1.95 3.75
N SER A 137 4.45 2.78 3.36
CA SER A 137 3.84 2.73 2.03
C SER A 137 4.84 3.11 0.94
N LEU A 138 5.65 4.16 1.15
CA LEU A 138 6.75 4.53 0.24
C LEU A 138 7.72 3.35 0.05
N ALA A 139 8.09 2.66 1.12
CA ALA A 139 8.96 1.49 1.06
C ALA A 139 8.32 0.31 0.31
N ILE A 140 7.00 0.15 0.33
CA ILE A 140 6.31 -0.85 -0.50
C ILE A 140 6.48 -0.51 -1.99
N PHE A 141 6.27 0.75 -2.37
CA PHE A 141 6.44 1.20 -3.77
C PHE A 141 7.90 1.11 -4.24
N LEU A 142 8.87 1.56 -3.43
CA LEU A 142 10.30 1.44 -3.71
C LEU A 142 10.74 -0.02 -3.75
N GLY A 143 10.28 -0.84 -2.82
CA GLY A 143 10.55 -2.28 -2.76
C GLY A 143 10.04 -3.00 -4.01
N TRP A 144 8.88 -2.61 -4.53
CA TRP A 144 8.39 -3.07 -5.83
C TRP A 144 9.31 -2.61 -6.98
N GLY A 145 9.69 -1.33 -7.01
CA GLY A 145 10.66 -0.78 -7.96
C GLY A 145 11.94 -1.61 -8.05
N TRP A 146 12.55 -1.87 -6.90
CA TRP A 146 13.80 -2.61 -6.77
C TRP A 146 13.66 -4.13 -6.94
N SER A 147 12.46 -4.69 -6.81
CA SER A 147 12.22 -6.14 -6.97
C SER A 147 12.58 -6.68 -8.36
N GLY A 148 12.62 -5.82 -9.39
CA GLY A 148 13.05 -6.18 -10.75
C GLY A 148 14.56 -6.11 -10.98
N VAL A 149 15.32 -5.72 -9.96
CA VAL A 149 16.79 -5.54 -9.99
C VAL A 149 17.47 -6.39 -8.92
N VAL A 150 16.93 -6.40 -7.71
CA VAL A 150 17.48 -7.12 -6.57
C VAL A 150 16.91 -8.55 -6.56
N PRO A 151 17.75 -9.61 -6.53
CA PRO A 151 17.30 -11.00 -6.45
C PRO A 151 16.41 -11.28 -5.22
N ALA A 152 15.57 -12.30 -5.29
CA ALA A 152 14.66 -12.66 -4.19
C ALA A 152 15.40 -13.29 -3.00
N GLU A 153 16.53 -13.90 -3.28
CA GLU A 153 17.42 -14.59 -2.35
C GLU A 153 18.28 -13.62 -1.52
N ALA A 154 18.24 -12.32 -1.85
CA ALA A 154 19.03 -11.27 -1.21
C ALA A 154 18.13 -10.27 -0.44
N PRO A 155 17.37 -10.70 0.59
CA PRO A 155 16.44 -9.82 1.31
C PRO A 155 17.16 -8.64 1.99
N GLY A 156 18.35 -8.86 2.54
CA GLY A 156 19.16 -7.79 3.14
C GLY A 156 19.57 -6.71 2.12
N ARG A 157 19.85 -7.10 0.87
CA ARG A 157 20.15 -6.16 -0.22
C ARG A 157 18.91 -5.36 -0.59
N LEU A 158 17.72 -5.96 -0.60
CA LEU A 158 16.47 -5.24 -0.86
C LEU A 158 16.22 -4.20 0.24
N LEU A 159 16.32 -4.62 1.51
CA LEU A 159 16.18 -3.73 2.65
C LEU A 159 17.16 -2.55 2.57
N ALA A 160 18.45 -2.83 2.41
CA ALA A 160 19.47 -1.79 2.28
C ALA A 160 19.18 -0.84 1.11
N THR A 161 18.76 -1.37 -0.05
CA THR A 161 18.46 -0.53 -1.21
C THR A 161 17.24 0.37 -0.97
N VAL A 162 16.18 -0.15 -0.33
CA VAL A 162 15.00 0.65 0.02
C VAL A 162 15.36 1.73 1.04
N ILE A 163 16.15 1.41 2.07
CA ILE A 163 16.61 2.41 3.05
C ILE A 163 17.48 3.48 2.38
N LEU A 164 18.44 3.09 1.53
CA LEU A 164 19.32 4.05 0.84
C LEU A 164 18.56 4.97 -0.12
N THR A 165 17.46 4.52 -0.70
CA THR A 165 16.68 5.30 -1.68
C THR A 165 15.48 6.02 -1.08
N GLY A 166 14.92 5.50 0.01
CA GLY A 166 13.82 6.10 0.77
C GLY A 166 14.31 7.05 1.87
N GLY A 167 15.46 6.79 2.50
CA GLY A 167 16.03 7.65 3.54
C GLY A 167 16.22 9.12 3.11
N PRO A 168 16.65 9.41 1.86
CA PRO A 168 16.65 10.78 1.36
C PRO A 168 15.26 11.45 1.40
N TYR A 169 14.15 10.70 1.22
CA TYR A 169 12.80 11.26 1.35
C TYR A 169 12.46 11.62 2.80
N THR A 170 12.98 10.90 3.81
CA THR A 170 12.74 11.26 5.23
C THR A 170 13.50 12.53 5.58
N LEU A 171 14.75 12.67 5.11
CA LEU A 171 15.52 13.90 5.28
C LEU A 171 14.91 15.09 4.54
N LEU A 172 14.47 14.87 3.30
CA LEU A 172 13.84 15.92 2.49
C LEU A 172 12.52 16.39 3.10
N ASP A 173 11.81 15.52 3.81
CA ASP A 173 10.57 15.90 4.48
C ASP A 173 10.82 16.82 5.65
N GLU A 174 11.70 16.45 6.57
CA GLU A 174 12.13 17.32 7.68
C GLU A 174 12.69 18.65 7.20
N TRP A 175 13.51 18.60 6.15
CA TRP A 175 14.04 19.79 5.51
C TRP A 175 12.89 20.65 4.93
N HIS A 176 11.93 20.05 4.23
CA HIS A 176 10.81 20.76 3.64
C HIS A 176 9.92 21.40 4.71
N GLN A 177 9.64 20.67 5.79
CA GLN A 177 8.88 21.15 6.94
C GLN A 177 9.54 22.36 7.62
N SER A 178 10.88 22.48 7.57
CA SER A 178 11.60 23.65 8.10
C SER A 178 11.22 24.97 7.41
N TRP A 179 10.63 24.88 6.22
CA TRP A 179 10.13 26.03 5.47
C TRP A 179 8.63 26.26 5.63
N VAL A 180 7.92 25.38 6.32
CA VAL A 180 6.47 25.49 6.53
C VAL A 180 6.20 26.22 7.85
N PRO A 181 5.59 27.42 7.83
CA PRO A 181 5.28 28.15 9.06
C PRO A 181 4.43 27.32 10.03
N GLY A 182 4.86 27.25 11.29
CA GLY A 182 4.16 26.50 12.33
C GLY A 182 4.48 24.99 12.38
N ARG A 183 5.39 24.49 11.53
CA ARG A 183 5.99 23.16 11.67
C ARG A 183 7.38 23.29 12.28
N CYS A 184 7.79 22.28 13.03
CA CYS A 184 9.14 22.18 13.59
C CYS A 184 9.72 20.84 13.16
N PRO A 185 10.83 20.83 12.39
CA PRO A 185 11.53 19.60 12.07
C PRO A 185 11.92 18.86 13.36
N SER A 186 11.77 17.56 13.37
CA SER A 186 11.96 16.69 14.52
C SER A 186 12.83 15.50 14.15
N LEU A 187 13.91 15.30 14.93
CA LEU A 187 14.68 14.06 14.83
C LEU A 187 13.84 12.83 15.20
N GLY A 188 12.80 13.00 16.02
CA GLY A 188 11.85 11.94 16.34
C GLY A 188 11.08 11.48 15.10
N ASP A 189 10.57 12.41 14.31
CA ASP A 189 9.78 12.13 13.12
C ASP A 189 10.63 11.44 12.06
N PHE A 190 11.86 11.94 11.84
CA PHE A 190 12.87 11.25 11.03
C PHE A 190 13.10 9.79 11.44
N THR A 191 13.19 9.50 12.75
CA THR A 191 13.39 8.13 13.22
C THR A 191 12.16 7.24 13.01
N TRP A 192 10.95 7.80 13.17
CA TRP A 192 9.70 7.09 12.89
C TRP A 192 9.54 6.79 11.41
N ASP A 193 9.92 7.73 10.54
CA ASP A 193 9.91 7.55 9.09
C ASP A 193 10.85 6.44 8.65
N LEU A 194 12.08 6.40 9.20
CA LEU A 194 13.02 5.30 8.97
C LEU A 194 12.47 3.96 9.45
N ALA A 195 11.80 3.92 10.60
CA ALA A 195 11.14 2.72 11.11
C ALA A 195 10.00 2.28 10.16
N GLY A 196 9.23 3.23 9.63
CA GLY A 196 8.24 3.03 8.59
C GLY A 196 8.85 2.38 7.35
N LEU A 197 9.92 2.97 6.81
CA LEU A 197 10.64 2.41 5.65
C LEU A 197 11.09 0.96 5.90
N ALA A 198 11.65 0.68 7.07
CA ALA A 198 12.09 -0.66 7.43
C ALA A 198 10.91 -1.65 7.50
N ALA A 199 9.79 -1.25 8.10
CA ALA A 199 8.59 -2.07 8.20
C ALA A 199 7.97 -2.37 6.82
N GLY A 200 7.86 -1.35 5.95
CA GLY A 200 7.37 -1.52 4.58
C GLY A 200 8.29 -2.41 3.73
N ALA A 201 9.60 -2.23 3.83
CA ALA A 201 10.57 -3.07 3.15
C ALA A 201 10.50 -4.54 3.62
N PHE A 202 10.34 -4.74 4.93
CA PHE A 202 10.15 -6.07 5.51
C PHE A 202 8.87 -6.73 4.99
N LEU A 203 7.76 -5.98 4.88
CA LEU A 203 6.53 -6.49 4.28
C LEU A 203 6.74 -6.93 2.83
N VAL A 204 7.46 -6.15 2.02
CA VAL A 204 7.79 -6.57 0.64
C VAL A 204 8.63 -7.85 0.63
N ILE A 205 9.59 -8.00 1.54
CA ILE A 205 10.37 -9.24 1.67
C ILE A 205 9.46 -10.44 1.96
N LEU A 206 8.50 -10.29 2.89
CA LEU A 206 7.51 -11.34 3.19
C LEU A 206 6.63 -11.64 1.97
N LEU A 207 6.15 -10.62 1.27
CA LEU A 207 5.35 -10.79 0.05
C LEU A 207 6.16 -11.53 -1.02
N ARG A 208 7.41 -11.16 -1.29
CA ARG A 208 8.28 -11.90 -2.22
C ARG A 208 8.50 -13.35 -1.76
N ARG A 209 8.58 -13.60 -0.46
CA ARG A 209 8.78 -14.96 0.08
C ARG A 209 7.53 -15.83 0.00
N PHE A 210 6.33 -15.27 0.20
CA PHE A 210 5.10 -16.06 0.35
C PHE A 210 4.09 -15.90 -0.79
N SER A 211 4.04 -14.75 -1.47
CA SER A 211 3.15 -14.49 -2.60
C SER A 211 3.77 -14.94 -3.94
N PRO A 212 3.13 -15.89 -4.67
CA PRO A 212 3.53 -16.24 -6.03
C PRO A 212 3.48 -15.04 -6.99
N GLY A 213 2.49 -14.16 -6.84
CA GLY A 213 2.34 -12.97 -7.69
C GLY A 213 3.53 -12.02 -7.59
N TRP A 214 4.04 -11.81 -6.36
CA TRP A 214 5.22 -10.97 -6.12
C TRP A 214 6.54 -11.65 -6.53
N ARG A 215 6.60 -12.98 -6.59
CA ARG A 215 7.77 -13.73 -7.10
C ARG A 215 7.90 -13.66 -8.61
N GLN A 216 6.83 -14.03 -9.33
CA GLN A 216 6.84 -14.17 -10.78
C GLN A 216 7.17 -12.85 -11.48
N ALA A 217 6.81 -11.73 -10.86
CA ALA A 217 7.04 -10.42 -11.42
C ALA A 217 8.49 -9.92 -11.25
N GLY A 218 9.29 -10.51 -10.34
CA GLY A 218 10.72 -10.19 -10.13
C GLY A 218 11.69 -11.11 -10.88
N GLY A 219 11.27 -12.35 -11.17
CA GLY A 219 12.05 -13.29 -11.97
C GLY A 219 12.10 -12.84 -13.43
N ARG A 220 13.30 -12.72 -14.00
CA ARG A 220 13.47 -12.70 -15.46
C ARG A 220 12.62 -13.84 -16.03
N THR A 221 11.78 -13.52 -17.02
CA THR A 221 11.44 -14.51 -18.04
C THR A 221 12.77 -14.99 -18.59
N SER A 222 13.24 -16.14 -18.13
CA SER A 222 14.22 -16.91 -18.88
C SER A 222 13.55 -17.15 -20.22
N THR A 223 13.92 -16.34 -21.21
CA THR A 223 13.65 -16.61 -22.61
C THR A 223 14.37 -17.91 -22.93
N GLY A 224 13.74 -19.04 -22.60
CA GLY A 224 13.89 -20.26 -23.35
C GLY A 224 13.28 -19.97 -24.71
N GLY A 225 14.10 -19.48 -25.62
CA GLY A 225 13.71 -19.00 -26.94
C GLY A 225 14.95 -18.95 -27.82
N THR A 226 15.37 -20.15 -28.22
CA THR A 226 16.07 -20.50 -29.46
C THR A 226 16.74 -19.34 -30.21
N ASP A 227 18.07 -19.37 -30.24
CA ASP A 227 18.85 -18.70 -31.28
C ASP A 227 18.29 -19.11 -32.66
N PRO A 228 18.06 -18.17 -33.59
CA PRO A 228 17.77 -18.54 -34.97
C PRO A 228 18.99 -19.24 -35.58
N PRO A 229 18.81 -20.32 -36.35
CA PRO A 229 19.92 -20.95 -37.05
C PRO A 229 20.56 -19.94 -38.01
N ALA A 230 21.90 -20.00 -38.04
CA ALA A 230 22.81 -19.17 -38.84
C ALA A 230 22.50 -19.18 -40.34
#